data_AF-A0AAD5H4Q6-F1
#
_entry.id   AF-A0AAD5H4Q6-F1
#
_cell.length_a   1.000
_cell.length_b   1.000
_cell.length_c   1.000
_cell.angle_alpha   90.00
_cell.angle_beta   90.00
_cell.angle_gamma   90.00
#
_symmetry.space_group_name_H-M   'P 1'
#
loop_
_entity.id
_entity.type
_entity.pdbx_description
1 polymer ?
#
loop_
_entity_poly.entity_id
_entity_poly.type
_entity_poly.pdbx_seq_one_letter_code
_entity_poly.pdbx_strand_id
1 'polypeptide(L)'
;MDAAVSELLSFAVLFAGRAFNYSLLQSTAKQSYSVSDGDLAKLGSLRKSNPHKADWTPMQLFLESQVARLAHDKFGGAEQLQEHQRARADAKLQSKLRRREEEKAKEKKEAARLARIRQRIEGERAAAQGGGAAAEASEEEEI
;
A
#
# COMPACT_ATOMS: atom_id res chain seq x y z
N MET A 1 -17.95 17.44 39.06
CA MET A 1 -17.26 17.59 37.76
C MET A 1 -17.69 16.40 36.94
N ASP A 2 -18.71 16.60 36.12
CA ASP A 2 -19.52 15.57 35.47
C ASP A 2 -18.69 14.66 34.55
N ALA A 3 -18.93 13.34 34.62
CA ALA A 3 -18.35 12.36 33.70
C ALA A 3 -18.64 12.71 32.23
N ALA A 4 -19.77 13.37 31.96
CA ALA A 4 -20.12 13.89 30.64
C ALA A 4 -19.14 14.95 30.11
N VAL A 5 -18.53 15.76 30.98
CA VAL A 5 -17.54 16.77 30.60
C VAL A 5 -16.20 16.11 30.25
N SER A 6 -15.85 15.01 30.93
CA SER A 6 -14.65 14.23 30.63
C SER A 6 -14.74 13.46 29.31
N GLU A 7 -15.91 12.88 29.00
CA GLU A 7 -16.15 12.24 27.68
C GLU A 7 -16.16 13.26 26.54
N LEU A 8 -16.77 14.44 26.74
CA LEU A 8 -16.76 15.51 25.75
C LEU A 8 -15.35 16.08 25.51
N LEU A 9 -14.51 16.18 26.54
CA LEU A 9 -13.12 16.60 26.36
C LEU A 9 -12.26 15.51 25.72
N SER A 10 -12.48 14.23 26.02
CA SER A 10 -11.81 13.13 25.31
C SER A 10 -12.21 13.08 23.83
N PHE A 11 -13.46 13.42 23.50
CA PHE A 11 -13.92 13.57 22.12
C PHE A 11 -13.25 14.75 21.39
N ALA A 12 -12.97 15.85 22.11
CA ALA A 12 -12.35 17.05 21.56
C ALA A 12 -10.82 16.94 21.36
N VAL A 13 -10.12 16.19 22.22
CA VAL A 13 -8.64 16.09 22.17
C VAL A 13 -8.16 15.19 21.02
N LEU A 14 -8.98 14.27 20.52
CA LEU A 14 -8.72 13.53 19.27
C LEU A 14 -8.94 14.37 17.99
N PHE A 15 -9.49 15.59 18.12
CA PHE A 15 -9.90 16.48 17.02
C PHE A 15 -9.04 17.75 16.88
N ALA A 16 -8.01 17.92 17.71
CA ALA A 16 -7.14 19.11 17.74
C ALA A 16 -6.16 19.13 16.55
N GLY A 17 -6.68 19.45 15.36
CA GLY A 17 -5.84 19.67 14.16
C GLY A 17 -6.61 19.86 12.86
N ARG A 18 -7.92 19.60 12.84
CA ARG A 18 -8.75 19.76 11.64
C ARG A 18 -9.64 20.97 11.84
N ALA A 19 -9.51 21.99 10.98
CA ALA A 19 -10.51 23.06 10.88
C ALA A 19 -11.89 22.39 10.84
N PHE A 20 -12.77 22.74 11.78
CA PHE A 20 -14.06 22.11 12.09
C PHE A 20 -15.03 22.20 10.89
N ASN A 21 -14.71 21.51 9.80
CA ASN A 21 -15.63 21.22 8.72
C ASN A 21 -16.40 20.00 9.18
N TYR A 22 -17.58 20.23 9.73
CA TYR A 22 -18.49 19.17 10.16
C TYR A 22 -18.87 18.19 9.03
N SER A 23 -18.59 18.53 7.77
CA SER A 23 -18.85 17.68 6.61
C SER A 23 -17.62 16.88 6.16
N LEU A 24 -17.75 15.56 6.06
CA LEU A 24 -16.79 14.63 5.49
C LEU A 24 -17.19 14.21 4.07
N LEU A 25 -16.19 14.13 3.19
CA LEU A 25 -16.33 13.48 1.90
C LEU A 25 -16.53 11.97 2.08
N GLN A 26 -17.34 11.33 1.23
CA GLN A 26 -17.56 9.87 1.27
C GLN A 26 -16.25 9.06 1.31
N SER A 27 -15.25 9.42 0.49
CA SER A 27 -13.97 8.72 0.47
C SER A 27 -13.19 8.90 1.77
N THR A 28 -13.22 10.09 2.35
CA THR A 28 -12.60 10.38 3.66
C THR A 28 -13.31 9.62 4.78
N ALA A 29 -14.64 9.62 4.80
CA ALA A 29 -15.43 8.87 5.78
C ALA A 29 -15.06 7.38 5.78
N LYS A 30 -14.98 6.76 4.59
CA LYS A 30 -14.56 5.36 4.44
C LYS A 30 -13.17 5.09 4.98
N GLN A 31 -12.20 5.97 4.70
CA GLN A 31 -10.82 5.78 5.14
C GLN A 31 -10.66 6.02 6.64
N SER A 32 -11.19 7.13 7.16
CA SER A 32 -11.00 7.55 8.56
C SER A 32 -11.80 6.71 9.55
N TYR A 33 -12.96 6.18 9.15
CA TYR A 33 -13.85 5.42 10.04
C TYR A 33 -13.99 3.95 9.66
N SER A 34 -13.29 3.46 8.64
CA SER A 34 -13.37 2.06 8.19
C SER A 34 -14.81 1.59 7.88
N VAL A 35 -15.67 2.51 7.46
CA VAL A 35 -17.08 2.26 7.10
C VAL A 35 -17.22 1.90 5.62
N SER A 36 -18.25 1.13 5.27
CA SER A 36 -18.53 0.73 3.89
C SER A 36 -19.55 1.64 3.21
N ASP A 37 -19.69 1.55 1.88
CA ASP A 37 -20.71 2.31 1.14
C ASP A 37 -22.14 1.93 1.57
N GLY A 38 -22.38 0.66 1.90
CA GLY A 38 -23.69 0.20 2.41
C GLY A 38 -24.01 0.73 3.81
N ASP A 39 -22.99 1.01 4.62
CA ASP A 39 -23.17 1.64 5.92
C ASP A 39 -23.50 3.14 5.75
N LEU A 40 -22.76 3.82 4.87
CA LEU A 40 -22.98 5.24 4.57
C LEU A 40 -24.32 5.52 3.89
N ALA A 41 -24.85 4.57 3.11
CA ALA A 41 -26.16 4.69 2.47
C ALA A 41 -27.33 4.82 3.48
N LYS A 42 -27.13 4.39 4.73
CA LYS A 42 -28.12 4.51 5.81
C LYS A 42 -28.13 5.91 6.45
N LEU A 43 -27.12 6.74 6.15
CA LEU A 43 -26.98 8.08 6.71
C LEU A 43 -27.53 9.14 5.75
N GLY A 44 -28.04 10.22 6.32
CA GLY A 44 -28.36 11.43 5.55
C GLY A 44 -27.08 12.01 4.93
N SER A 45 -27.14 12.38 3.65
CA SER A 45 -26.00 13.00 2.94
C SER A 45 -26.43 14.21 2.12
N LEU A 46 -25.52 15.17 2.00
CA LEU A 46 -25.67 16.31 1.12
C LEU A 46 -24.93 16.03 -0.20
N ARG A 47 -25.65 16.13 -1.32
CA ARG A 47 -25.07 15.98 -2.66
C ARG A 47 -24.71 17.35 -3.23
N LYS A 48 -23.50 17.45 -3.79
CA LYS A 48 -23.01 18.63 -4.52
C LYS A 48 -22.46 18.21 -5.87
N SER A 49 -22.39 19.14 -6.83
CA SER A 49 -21.66 18.90 -8.08
C SER A 49 -20.21 18.53 -7.75
N ASN A 50 -19.65 17.61 -8.52
CA ASN A 50 -18.27 17.20 -8.31
C ASN A 50 -17.33 18.38 -8.68
N PRO A 51 -16.42 18.78 -7.78
CA PRO A 51 -15.57 19.96 -7.99
C PRO A 51 -14.59 19.81 -9.16
N HIS A 52 -14.30 18.59 -9.61
CA HIS A 52 -13.43 18.36 -10.76
C HIS A 52 -14.16 18.51 -12.09
N LYS A 53 -15.34 17.89 -12.25
CA LYS A 53 -16.21 18.02 -13.42
C LYS A 53 -17.67 17.87 -13.02
N ALA A 54 -18.53 18.77 -13.47
CA ALA A 54 -19.96 18.75 -13.12
C ALA A 54 -20.68 17.45 -13.56
N ASP A 55 -20.26 16.87 -14.69
CA ASP A 55 -20.87 15.66 -15.27
C ASP A 55 -20.46 14.35 -14.56
N TRP A 56 -19.56 14.42 -13.59
CA TRP A 56 -19.15 13.24 -12.83
C TRP A 56 -20.16 12.88 -11.74
N THR A 57 -19.94 11.73 -11.10
CA THR A 57 -20.75 11.33 -9.95
C THR A 57 -20.75 12.45 -8.89
N PRO A 58 -21.95 12.90 -8.45
CA PRO A 58 -22.06 13.97 -7.48
C PRO A 58 -21.29 13.67 -6.20
N MET A 59 -20.65 14.69 -5.68
CA MET A 59 -19.93 14.63 -4.42
C MET A 59 -20.92 14.43 -3.27
N GLN A 60 -20.70 13.38 -2.46
CA GLN A 60 -21.49 13.12 -1.25
C GLN A 60 -20.74 13.58 -0.01
N LEU A 61 -21.41 14.42 0.78
CA LEU A 61 -20.94 14.96 2.04
C LEU A 61 -21.76 14.40 3.19
N PHE A 62 -21.10 13.95 4.25
CA PHE A 62 -21.69 13.34 5.44
C PHE A 62 -21.35 14.15 6.68
N LEU A 63 -22.22 14.15 7.69
CA LEU A 63 -21.89 14.77 8.97
C LEU A 63 -20.92 13.87 9.75
N GLU A 64 -19.82 14.44 10.19
CA GLU A 64 -18.76 13.70 10.89
C GLU A 64 -19.26 12.99 12.15
N SER A 65 -20.10 13.64 12.94
CA SER A 65 -20.68 13.04 14.15
C SER A 65 -21.59 11.84 13.86
N GLN A 66 -22.29 11.84 12.72
CA GLN A 66 -23.12 10.70 12.30
C GLN A 66 -22.26 9.51 11.88
N VAL A 67 -21.20 9.78 11.11
CA VAL A 67 -20.26 8.73 10.68
C VAL A 67 -19.51 8.16 11.88
N ALA A 68 -19.06 9.01 12.80
CA ALA A 68 -18.38 8.60 14.02
C ALA A 68 -19.28 7.68 14.86
N ARG A 69 -20.52 8.10 15.14
CA ARG A 69 -21.49 7.28 15.87
C ARG A 69 -21.70 5.92 15.22
N LEU A 70 -21.96 5.89 13.92
CA LEU A 70 -22.14 4.65 13.16
C LEU A 70 -20.91 3.74 13.25
N ALA A 71 -19.69 4.31 13.23
CA ALA A 71 -18.47 3.54 13.35
C ALA A 71 -18.30 2.98 14.77
N HIS A 72 -18.56 3.77 15.81
CA HIS A 72 -18.52 3.28 17.19
C HIS A 72 -19.51 2.15 17.42
N ASP A 73 -20.73 2.27 16.92
CA ASP A 73 -21.75 1.22 17.02
C ASP A 73 -21.33 -0.05 16.27
N LYS A 74 -20.64 0.09 15.13
CA LYS A 74 -20.17 -1.05 14.32
C LYS A 74 -18.99 -1.78 14.94
N PHE A 75 -18.03 -1.05 15.50
CA PHE A 75 -16.76 -1.61 15.99
C PHE A 75 -16.74 -1.81 17.51
N GLY A 76 -17.76 -1.35 18.25
CA GLY A 76 -17.86 -1.50 19.69
C GLY A 76 -17.13 -0.42 20.50
N GLY A 77 -16.86 0.74 19.89
CA GLY A 77 -16.22 1.88 20.57
C GLY A 77 -15.07 2.49 19.79
N ALA A 78 -14.44 3.51 20.39
CA ALA A 78 -13.33 4.24 19.79
C ALA A 78 -12.04 3.42 19.78
N GLU A 79 -11.77 2.68 20.85
CA GLU A 79 -10.55 1.89 21.02
C GLU A 79 -10.51 0.72 20.02
N GLN A 80 -11.61 0.00 19.88
CA GLN A 80 -11.73 -1.13 18.95
C GLN A 80 -11.62 -0.69 17.50
N LEU A 81 -12.18 0.49 17.17
CA LEU A 81 -11.98 1.09 15.85
C LEU A 81 -10.50 1.40 15.60
N GLN A 82 -9.81 1.98 16.57
CA GLN A 82 -8.37 2.25 16.46
C GLN A 82 -7.55 0.96 16.31
N GLU A 83 -7.86 -0.08 17.09
CA GLU A 83 -7.20 -1.38 16.99
C GLU A 83 -7.40 -2.01 15.61
N HIS A 84 -8.63 -2.00 15.08
CA HIS A 84 -8.93 -2.48 13.74
C HIS A 84 -8.14 -1.71 12.67
N GLN A 85 -8.02 -0.39 12.80
CA GLN A 85 -7.24 0.43 11.89
C GLN A 85 -5.75 0.12 11.95
N ARG A 86 -5.19 -0.08 13.15
CA ARG A 86 -3.80 -0.50 13.35
C ARG A 86 -3.55 -1.86 12.71
N ALA A 87 -4.39 -2.85 12.99
CA ALA A 87 -4.29 -4.18 12.39
C ALA A 87 -4.33 -4.14 10.85
N ARG A 88 -5.19 -3.29 10.26
CA ARG A 88 -5.23 -3.07 8.81
C ARG A 88 -3.96 -2.41 8.26
N ALA A 89 -3.41 -1.43 8.97
CA ALA A 89 -2.17 -0.77 8.58
C ALA A 89 -0.99 -1.74 8.63
N ASP A 90 -0.90 -2.55 9.69
CA ASP A 90 0.15 -3.54 9.89
C ASP A 90 0.08 -4.64 8.83
N ALA A 91 -1.12 -5.18 8.54
CA ALA A 91 -1.29 -6.17 7.48
C ALA A 91 -0.85 -5.63 6.10
N LYS A 92 -1.16 -4.36 5.80
CA LYS A 92 -0.74 -3.70 4.56
C LYS A 92 0.78 -3.52 4.52
N LEU A 93 1.41 -3.16 5.64
CA LEU A 93 2.86 -3.04 5.73
C LEU A 93 3.55 -4.39 5.54
N GLN A 94 3.08 -5.42 6.25
CA GLN A 94 3.59 -6.79 6.15
C GLN A 94 3.49 -7.34 4.72
N SER A 95 2.36 -7.15 4.06
CA SER A 95 2.17 -7.56 2.65
C SER A 95 3.17 -6.85 1.72
N LYS A 96 3.41 -5.55 1.92
CA LYS A 96 4.40 -4.79 1.13
C LYS A 96 5.83 -5.27 1.39
N LEU A 97 6.18 -5.57 2.63
CA LEU A 97 7.51 -6.07 2.98
C LEU A 97 7.76 -7.44 2.35
N ARG A 98 6.82 -8.37 2.49
CA ARG A 98 6.88 -9.69 1.85
C ARG A 98 7.07 -9.59 0.34
N ARG A 99 6.27 -8.74 -0.33
CA ARG A 99 6.39 -8.55 -1.78
C ARG A 99 7.79 -8.06 -2.19
N ARG A 100 8.35 -7.11 -1.44
CA ARG A 100 9.71 -6.61 -1.69
C ARG A 100 10.77 -7.67 -1.44
N GLU A 101 10.60 -8.52 -0.44
CA GLU A 101 11.53 -9.62 -0.16
C GLU A 101 11.50 -10.67 -1.27
N GLU A 102 10.30 -11.01 -1.76
CA GLU A 102 10.13 -11.93 -2.89
C GLU A 102 10.72 -11.38 -4.19
N GLU A 103 10.50 -10.10 -4.49
CA GLU A 103 11.11 -9.40 -5.64
C GLU A 103 12.65 -9.47 -5.54
N LYS A 104 13.23 -9.10 -4.39
CA LYS A 104 14.68 -9.18 -4.15
C LYS A 104 15.22 -10.61 -4.26
N ALA A 105 14.47 -11.61 -3.79
CA ALA A 105 14.88 -13.00 -3.88
C ALA A 105 14.88 -13.50 -5.34
N LYS A 106 13.92 -13.06 -6.16
CA LYS A 106 13.87 -13.36 -7.60
C LYS A 106 15.04 -12.71 -8.33
N GLU A 107 15.29 -11.42 -8.09
CA GLU A 107 16.42 -10.69 -8.68
C GLU A 107 17.76 -11.37 -8.35
N LYS A 108 17.97 -11.77 -7.08
CA LYS A 108 19.19 -12.50 -6.68
C LYS A 108 19.34 -13.84 -7.41
N LYS A 109 18.24 -14.59 -7.58
CA LYS A 109 18.26 -15.87 -8.32
C LYS A 109 18.58 -15.67 -9.81
N GLU A 110 17.99 -14.65 -10.42
CA GLU A 110 18.25 -14.29 -11.83
C GLU A 110 19.70 -13.84 -12.02
N ALA A 111 20.22 -12.97 -11.14
CA ALA A 111 21.61 -12.55 -11.16
C ALA A 111 22.57 -13.74 -11.03
N ALA A 112 22.30 -14.67 -10.11
CA ALA A 112 23.12 -15.88 -9.94
C ALA A 112 23.04 -16.83 -11.15
N ARG A 113 21.89 -16.91 -11.83
CA ARG A 113 21.74 -17.67 -13.07
C ARG A 113 22.53 -17.04 -14.21
N LEU A 114 22.42 -15.73 -14.39
CA LEU A 114 23.15 -14.98 -15.41
C LEU A 114 24.67 -15.08 -15.19
N ALA A 115 25.13 -14.99 -13.94
CA ALA A 115 26.54 -15.16 -13.59
C ALA A 115 27.08 -16.55 -14.01
N ARG A 116 26.31 -17.63 -13.74
CA ARG A 116 26.67 -18.99 -14.18
C ARG A 116 26.74 -19.14 -15.69
N ILE A 117 25.78 -18.54 -16.42
CA ILE A 117 25.79 -18.57 -17.88
C ILE A 117 26.99 -17.82 -18.43
N ARG A 118 27.33 -16.65 -17.87
CA ARG A 118 28.51 -15.87 -18.26
C ARG A 118 29.80 -16.67 -18.07
N GLN A 119 29.99 -17.29 -16.90
CA GLN A 119 31.15 -18.14 -16.62
C GLN A 119 31.27 -19.31 -17.61
N ARG A 120 30.14 -19.93 -17.98
CA ARG A 120 30.15 -21.00 -18.99
C ARG A 120 30.56 -20.49 -20.37
N ILE A 121 30.00 -19.37 -20.83
CA ILE A 121 30.34 -18.77 -22.12
C ILE A 121 31.82 -18.35 -22.15
N GLU A 122 32.32 -17.76 -21.07
CA GLU A 122 33.74 -17.40 -20.95
C GLU A 122 34.65 -18.63 -20.98
N GLY A 123 34.28 -19.71 -20.29
CA GLY A 123 35.01 -20.98 -20.34
C GLY A 123 35.01 -21.61 -21.74
N GLU A 124 33.87 -21.63 -22.43
CA GLU A 124 33.75 -22.13 -23.81
C GLU A 124 34.58 -21.28 -24.80
N ARG A 125 34.59 -19.95 -24.64
CA ARG A 125 35.42 -19.03 -25.45
C ARG A 125 36.92 -19.23 -25.21
N ALA A 126 37.33 -19.40 -23.95
CA ALA A 126 38.73 -19.66 -23.61
C ALA A 126 39.19 -21.00 -24.17
N ALA A 127 38.36 -22.05 -24.10
CA ALA A 127 38.66 -23.35 -24.70
C ALA A 127 38.77 -23.28 -26.24
N ALA A 128 37.91 -22.51 -26.90
CA ALA A 128 37.99 -22.31 -28.35
C ALA A 128 39.25 -21.54 -28.79
N GLN A 129 39.69 -20.54 -28.02
CA GLN A 129 40.93 -19.79 -28.29
C GLN A 129 42.20 -20.63 -28.03
N GLY A 130 42.18 -21.52 -27.01
CA GLY A 130 43.29 -22.44 -26.74
C GLY A 130 43.43 -23.56 -27.79
N GLY A 131 42.34 -23.97 -28.45
CA GLY A 131 42.36 -24.94 -29.54
C GLY A 131 42.85 -24.38 -30.88
N GLY A 132 42.65 -23.08 -31.14
CA GLY A 132 43.14 -22.41 -32.36
C GLY A 132 44.66 -22.23 -32.39
N ALA A 133 45.27 -21.90 -31.25
CA ALA A 133 46.72 -21.70 -31.15
C ALA A 133 47.54 -23.00 -31.30
N ALA A 134 46.95 -24.17 -31.01
CA ALA A 134 47.61 -25.46 -31.18
C ALA A 134 47.57 -25.97 -32.64
N ALA A 135 46.62 -25.49 -33.46
CA ALA A 135 46.52 -25.86 -34.87
C ALA A 135 47.45 -25.03 -35.77
N GLU A 136 47.64 -23.73 -35.47
CA GLU A 136 48.61 -22.87 -36.19
C GLU A 136 50.08 -23.27 -35.93
N ALA A 137 50.39 -23.82 -34.75
CA ALA A 137 51.76 -24.25 -34.43
C ALA A 137 52.19 -25.56 -35.14
N SER A 138 51.24 -26.34 -35.67
CA SER A 138 51.52 -27.59 -36.39
C SER A 138 51.67 -27.42 -37.91
N GLU A 139 51.38 -26.23 -38.46
CA GLU A 139 51.52 -25.94 -39.90
C GLU A 139 52.86 -25.26 -40.26
N GLU A 140 53.61 -24.74 -39.29
CA GLU A 140 54.91 -24.07 -39.53
C GLU A 140 56.13 -25.01 -39.42
N GLU A 141 55.96 -26.29 -39.05
CA GLU A 141 57.06 -27.25 -38.91
C GLU A 141 57.25 -28.20 -40.12
N GLU A 142 56.49 -27.98 -41.20
CA GLU A 142 56.59 -28.76 -42.46
C GLU A 142 56.87 -27.83 -43.66
N ILE A 143 57.99 -27.09 -43.64
CA ILE A 143 58.59 -26.43 -44.83
C ILE A 143 60.12 -26.59 -44.81
#